data_AF-A0A7W1VUV6-F1
#
_entry.id   AF-A0A7W1VUV6-F1
#
_cell.length_a   1.000
_cell.length_b   1.000
_cell.length_c   1.000
_cell.angle_alpha   90.00
_cell.angle_beta   90.00
_cell.angle_gamma   90.00
#
_symmetry.space_group_name_H-M   'P 1'
#
loop_
_entity.id
_entity.type
_entity.pdbx_description
1 polymer ?
#
loop_
_entity_poly.entity_id
_entity_poly.type
_entity_poly.pdbx_seq_one_letter_code
_entity_poly.pdbx_strand_id
1 'polypeptide(L)'
;MKHLLILSLTLLFSIPFGAQAQWFTDYNAALKKAQAENKSVLINFTGSDWCPPCMRLKAEVFDKYEFKKYAHDNLILLEIDFPRRIDQPPGVRAANQKLSKQFGVTGYPSVFLVDNGGNQLLKTGYTPGGPKAFLARLQNTSPAETARPTPQPAAKPSAPKKQETPAYAVAPVVIRYDNLALKGISGGRTKMALINNQSLAAGEKGKVKVGDKSLDVLVTEIRETSVLIQIEGEPEPRELVMKAGVDLSKE
;
A
#
# COMPACT_ATOMS: atom_id res chain seq x y z
N MET A 1 -22.87 -37.32 46.04
CA MET A 1 -22.92 -37.32 44.56
C MET A 1 -21.74 -36.50 44.07
N LYS A 2 -20.81 -37.13 43.35
CA LYS A 2 -19.53 -36.55 42.93
C LYS A 2 -19.75 -35.72 41.67
N HIS A 3 -19.63 -34.40 41.74
CA HIS A 3 -19.58 -33.57 40.54
C HIS A 3 -18.13 -33.22 40.23
N LEU A 4 -17.58 -33.93 39.25
CA LEU A 4 -16.26 -33.72 38.67
C LEU A 4 -16.37 -32.53 37.71
N LEU A 5 -15.78 -31.40 38.10
CA LEU A 5 -15.77 -30.16 37.31
C LEU A 5 -14.56 -30.20 36.37
N ILE A 6 -14.78 -30.53 35.11
CA ILE A 6 -13.74 -30.57 34.07
C ILE A 6 -13.50 -29.13 33.59
N LEU A 7 -12.38 -28.55 34.01
CA LEU A 7 -11.91 -27.23 33.57
C LEU A 7 -11.26 -27.38 32.19
N SER A 8 -12.04 -27.22 31.12
CA SER A 8 -11.52 -27.18 29.74
C SER A 8 -10.80 -25.86 29.50
N LEU A 9 -9.47 -25.89 29.49
CA LEU A 9 -8.62 -24.76 29.13
C LEU A 9 -8.54 -24.66 27.59
N THR A 10 -9.46 -23.90 27.00
CA THR A 10 -9.43 -23.57 25.57
C THR A 10 -8.32 -22.56 25.27
N LEU A 11 -7.22 -23.07 24.72
CA LEU A 11 -6.10 -22.28 24.22
C LEU A 11 -6.56 -21.51 22.97
N LEU A 12 -6.84 -20.20 23.11
CA LEU A 12 -7.12 -19.30 21.98
C LEU A 12 -5.85 -19.11 21.13
N PHE A 13 -5.68 -19.98 20.13
CA PHE A 13 -4.68 -19.79 19.09
C PHE A 13 -5.09 -18.58 18.23
N SER A 14 -4.51 -17.42 18.52
CA SER A 14 -4.67 -16.24 17.67
C SER A 14 -3.98 -16.53 16.35
N ILE A 15 -4.74 -16.90 15.32
CA ILE A 15 -4.23 -17.01 13.96
C ILE A 15 -3.84 -15.60 13.53
N PRO A 16 -2.55 -15.29 13.29
CA PRO A 16 -2.18 -13.99 12.76
C PRO A 16 -2.83 -13.87 11.38
N PHE A 17 -3.82 -12.98 11.27
CA PHE A 17 -4.42 -12.63 9.99
C PHE A 17 -3.32 -11.99 9.15
N GLY A 18 -2.77 -12.77 8.21
CA GLY A 18 -1.61 -12.37 7.43
C GLY A 18 -1.85 -11.01 6.78
N ALA A 19 -1.00 -10.04 7.10
CA ALA A 19 -1.04 -8.73 6.46
C ALA A 19 -0.89 -8.95 4.95
N GLN A 20 -1.90 -8.52 4.18
CA GLN A 20 -1.79 -8.56 2.72
C GLN A 20 -0.60 -7.70 2.30
N ALA A 21 0.21 -8.22 1.36
CA ALA A 21 1.36 -7.49 0.84
C ALA A 21 0.90 -6.17 0.23
N GLN A 22 1.20 -5.07 0.91
CA GLN A 22 0.80 -3.72 0.51
C GLN A 22 1.71 -3.23 -0.61
N TRP A 23 1.09 -2.74 -1.69
CA TRP A 23 1.79 -2.07 -2.77
C TRP A 23 1.92 -0.58 -2.47
N PHE A 24 3.14 -0.07 -2.53
CA PHE A 24 3.44 1.36 -2.54
C PHE A 24 3.19 1.92 -3.93
N THR A 25 2.94 3.24 -4.00
CA THR A 25 2.87 4.00 -5.25
C THR A 25 3.88 5.13 -5.31
N ASP A 26 4.60 5.37 -4.21
CA ASP A 26 5.67 6.36 -4.09
C ASP A 26 7.02 5.65 -3.92
N TYR A 27 7.96 5.96 -4.83
CA TYR A 27 9.27 5.32 -4.88
C TYR A 27 10.12 5.62 -3.64
N ASN A 28 10.10 6.87 -3.16
CA ASN A 28 10.92 7.27 -2.02
C ASN A 28 10.42 6.62 -0.73
N ALA A 29 9.11 6.52 -0.55
CA ALA A 29 8.48 5.83 0.57
C ALA A 29 8.80 4.32 0.54
N ALA A 30 8.74 3.69 -0.64
CA ALA A 30 9.11 2.30 -0.81
C ALA A 30 10.59 2.06 -0.44
N LEU A 31 11.51 2.89 -0.94
CA LEU A 31 12.94 2.77 -0.66
C LEU A 31 13.26 3.03 0.82
N LYS A 32 12.63 4.04 1.42
CA LYS A 32 12.78 4.31 2.86
C LYS A 32 12.33 3.13 3.72
N LYS A 33 11.22 2.48 3.36
CA LYS A 33 10.75 1.27 4.05
C LYS A 33 11.69 0.09 3.82
N ALA A 34 12.22 -0.05 2.61
CA ALA A 34 13.18 -1.09 2.24
C ALA A 34 14.47 -0.98 3.06
N GLN A 35 14.95 0.24 3.29
CA GLN A 35 16.08 0.53 4.18
C GLN A 35 15.77 0.18 5.64
N ALA A 36 14.60 0.61 6.14
CA ALA A 36 14.20 0.34 7.51
C ALA A 36 14.00 -1.15 7.82
N GLU A 37 13.53 -1.93 6.84
CA GLU A 37 13.27 -3.37 7.00
C GLU A 37 14.38 -4.27 6.44
N ASN A 38 15.44 -3.69 5.90
CA ASN A 38 16.51 -4.39 5.20
C ASN A 38 16.00 -5.37 4.12
N LYS A 39 15.07 -4.90 3.29
CA LYS A 39 14.42 -5.65 2.20
C LYS A 39 14.75 -5.04 0.85
N SER A 40 14.64 -5.83 -0.22
CA SER A 40 14.70 -5.32 -1.60
C SER A 40 13.36 -4.71 -2.01
N VAL A 41 13.36 -3.80 -3.00
CA VAL A 41 12.12 -3.29 -3.61
C VAL A 41 11.86 -4.00 -4.94
N LEU A 42 10.68 -4.59 -5.08
CA LEU A 42 10.18 -5.07 -6.36
C LEU A 42 9.28 -3.99 -6.99
N ILE A 43 9.74 -3.42 -8.10
CA ILE A 43 9.07 -2.33 -8.80
C ILE A 43 8.35 -2.89 -10.02
N ASN A 44 7.04 -2.75 -10.08
CA ASN A 44 6.20 -3.16 -11.20
C ASN A 44 5.74 -1.93 -12.01
N PHE A 45 6.34 -1.71 -13.18
CA PHE A 45 5.81 -0.77 -14.16
C PHE A 45 4.72 -1.47 -14.98
N THR A 46 3.50 -0.95 -14.94
CA THR A 46 2.30 -1.65 -15.45
C THR A 46 1.32 -0.70 -16.13
N GLY A 47 0.41 -1.27 -16.95
CA GLY A 47 -0.78 -0.60 -17.46
C GLY A 47 -2.01 -1.39 -17.04
N SER A 48 -2.55 -1.08 -15.87
CA SER A 48 -3.52 -1.94 -15.14
C SER A 48 -4.81 -2.26 -15.89
N ASP A 49 -5.24 -1.42 -16.84
CA ASP A 49 -6.54 -1.51 -17.51
C ASP A 49 -6.48 -1.68 -19.05
N TRP A 50 -5.28 -1.73 -19.62
CA TRP A 50 -5.10 -1.86 -21.08
C TRP A 50 -3.97 -2.80 -21.51
N CYS A 51 -3.15 -3.31 -20.60
CA CYS A 51 -2.04 -4.20 -20.91
C CYS A 51 -2.35 -5.66 -20.50
N PRO A 52 -2.78 -6.54 -21.43
CA PRO A 52 -3.05 -7.95 -21.14
C PRO A 52 -1.90 -8.71 -20.47
N PRO A 53 -0.62 -8.62 -20.90
CA PRO A 53 0.46 -9.34 -20.21
C PRO A 53 0.69 -8.80 -18.79
N CYS A 54 0.40 -7.53 -18.52
CA CYS A 54 0.47 -6.97 -17.17
C CYS A 54 -0.61 -7.56 -16.26
N MET A 55 -1.85 -7.61 -16.74
CA MET A 55 -2.96 -8.23 -16.00
C MET A 55 -2.71 -9.72 -15.76
N ARG A 56 -2.14 -10.44 -16.74
CA ARG A 56 -1.72 -11.84 -16.58
C ARG A 56 -0.63 -11.99 -15.53
N LEU A 57 0.42 -11.16 -15.57
CA LEU A 57 1.48 -11.19 -14.55
C LEU A 57 0.90 -11.03 -13.14
N LYS A 58 0.00 -10.06 -12.96
CA LYS A 58 -0.68 -9.85 -11.67
C LYS A 58 -1.48 -11.10 -11.25
N ALA A 59 -2.34 -11.61 -12.12
CA ALA A 59 -3.23 -12.73 -11.79
C ALA A 59 -2.49 -14.07 -11.60
N GLU A 60 -1.45 -14.32 -12.38
CA GLU A 60 -0.68 -15.58 -12.39
C GLU A 60 0.45 -15.60 -11.38
N VAL A 61 0.95 -14.44 -10.95
CA VAL A 61 2.10 -14.33 -10.03
C VAL A 61 1.73 -13.51 -8.79
N PHE A 62 1.47 -12.21 -8.94
CA PHE A 62 1.42 -11.30 -7.77
C PHE A 62 0.23 -11.54 -6.85
N ASP A 63 -0.89 -12.03 -7.39
CA ASP A 63 -2.08 -12.33 -6.61
C ASP A 63 -2.01 -13.71 -5.93
N LYS A 64 -1.03 -14.55 -6.30
CA LYS A 64 -0.85 -15.89 -5.74
C LYS A 64 -0.29 -15.85 -4.33
N TYR A 65 -0.70 -16.82 -3.52
CA TYR A 65 -0.31 -16.93 -2.11
C TYR A 65 1.20 -17.08 -1.95
N GLU A 66 1.84 -17.89 -2.80
CA GLU A 66 3.27 -18.16 -2.76
C GLU A 66 4.10 -16.89 -2.96
N PHE A 67 3.69 -16.03 -3.91
CA PHE A 67 4.33 -14.74 -4.12
C PHE A 67 4.09 -13.81 -2.92
N LYS A 68 2.84 -13.67 -2.46
CA LYS A 68 2.50 -12.79 -1.33
C LYS A 68 3.26 -13.18 -0.07
N LYS A 69 3.39 -14.48 0.19
CA LYS A 69 4.19 -15.01 1.31
C LYS A 69 5.66 -14.62 1.18
N TYR A 70 6.27 -14.88 0.02
CA TYR A 70 7.66 -14.48 -0.20
C TYR A 70 7.85 -12.96 -0.09
N ALA A 71 6.94 -12.18 -0.66
CA ALA A 71 6.99 -10.73 -0.65
C ALA A 71 6.90 -10.17 0.77
N HIS A 72 6.01 -10.70 1.62
CA HIS A 72 5.91 -10.29 3.02
C HIS A 72 7.26 -10.38 3.75
N ASP A 73 7.98 -11.48 3.54
CA ASP A 73 9.22 -11.77 4.25
C ASP A 73 10.44 -11.05 3.63
N ASN A 74 10.43 -10.77 2.32
CA ASN A 74 11.66 -10.39 1.60
C ASN A 74 11.58 -9.07 0.81
N LEU A 75 10.38 -8.56 0.51
CA LEU A 75 10.20 -7.48 -0.46
C LEU A 75 9.36 -6.32 0.09
N ILE A 76 9.71 -5.13 -0.38
CA ILE A 76 8.78 -4.01 -0.46
C ILE A 76 8.23 -3.97 -1.88
N LEU A 77 6.91 -3.95 -2.03
CA LEU A 77 6.26 -3.94 -3.34
C LEU A 77 5.94 -2.50 -3.75
N LEU A 78 6.32 -2.11 -4.96
CA LEU A 78 6.06 -0.79 -5.53
C LEU A 78 5.38 -0.95 -6.90
N GLU A 79 4.23 -0.31 -7.09
CA GLU A 79 3.52 -0.27 -8.35
C GLU A 79 3.60 1.13 -8.97
N ILE A 80 4.11 1.19 -10.20
CA ILE A 80 4.16 2.40 -11.02
C ILE A 80 3.21 2.18 -12.21
N ASP A 81 1.96 2.58 -12.04
CA ASP A 81 0.89 2.31 -13.00
C ASP A 81 0.66 3.47 -13.99
N PHE A 82 0.30 3.10 -15.22
CA PHE A 82 -0.03 3.97 -16.35
C PHE A 82 -1.40 3.60 -16.95
N PRO A 83 -2.50 3.74 -16.18
CA PRO A 83 -3.82 3.41 -16.68
C PRO A 83 -4.29 4.40 -17.76
N ARG A 84 -5.19 3.94 -18.64
CA ARG A 84 -5.76 4.77 -19.73
C ARG A 84 -7.18 5.25 -19.45
N ARG A 85 -7.94 4.48 -18.68
CA ARG A 85 -9.36 4.68 -18.38
C ARG A 85 -9.61 4.95 -16.91
N ILE A 86 -8.62 4.69 -16.04
CA ILE A 86 -8.68 4.99 -14.61
C ILE A 86 -7.99 6.33 -14.36
N ASP A 87 -8.70 7.24 -13.68
CA ASP A 87 -8.14 8.52 -13.28
C ASP A 87 -7.10 8.36 -12.18
N GLN A 88 -6.06 9.20 -12.25
CA GLN A 88 -5.02 9.26 -11.23
C GLN A 88 -5.05 10.62 -10.54
N PRO A 89 -4.70 10.70 -9.25
CA PRO A 89 -4.53 11.97 -8.58
C PRO A 89 -3.57 12.91 -9.33
N PRO A 90 -3.76 14.23 -9.24
CA PRO A 90 -2.87 15.19 -9.87
C PRO A 90 -1.39 14.93 -9.53
N GLY A 91 -0.51 15.04 -10.53
CA GLY A 91 0.94 14.85 -10.35
C GLY A 91 1.43 13.40 -10.36
N VAL A 92 0.60 12.41 -10.03
CA VAL A 92 1.00 10.98 -10.01
C VAL A 92 1.51 10.52 -11.37
N ARG A 93 0.75 10.81 -12.45
CA ARG A 93 1.15 10.44 -13.81
C ARG A 93 2.51 11.04 -14.21
N ALA A 94 2.76 12.29 -13.84
CA ALA A 94 4.02 12.97 -14.14
C ALA A 94 5.19 12.37 -13.34
N ALA A 95 4.99 12.06 -12.06
CA ALA A 95 5.97 11.37 -11.22
C ALA A 95 6.30 9.97 -11.78
N ASN A 96 5.27 9.21 -12.15
CA ASN A 96 5.42 7.89 -12.76
C ASN A 96 6.19 7.96 -14.09
N GLN A 97 5.90 8.96 -14.94
CA GLN A 97 6.64 9.18 -16.19
C GLN A 97 8.12 9.50 -15.94
N LYS A 98 8.44 10.31 -14.92
CA LYS A 98 9.83 10.59 -14.55
C LYS A 98 10.55 9.31 -14.13
N LEU A 99 9.94 8.50 -13.27
CA LEU A 99 10.50 7.21 -12.85
C LEU A 99 10.68 6.25 -14.04
N SER A 100 9.68 6.15 -14.93
CA SER A 100 9.77 5.31 -16.12
C SER A 100 10.97 5.69 -17.00
N LYS A 101 11.22 6.99 -17.20
CA LYS A 101 12.41 7.48 -17.91
C LYS A 101 13.71 7.12 -17.18
N GLN A 102 13.75 7.29 -15.86
CA GLN A 102 14.93 6.97 -15.04
C GLN A 102 15.31 5.48 -15.11
N PHE A 103 14.32 4.60 -15.08
CA PHE A 103 14.50 3.15 -15.19
C PHE A 103 14.62 2.64 -16.64
N GLY A 104 14.56 3.52 -17.64
CA GLY A 104 14.64 3.14 -19.05
C GLY A 104 13.53 2.17 -19.46
N VAL A 105 12.31 2.42 -19.01
CA VAL A 105 11.13 1.60 -19.32
C VAL A 105 10.60 1.98 -20.70
N THR A 106 10.61 1.01 -21.62
CA THR A 106 10.14 1.17 -23.00
C THR A 106 8.88 0.35 -23.29
N GLY A 107 8.44 -0.51 -22.36
CA GLY A 107 7.28 -1.36 -22.52
C GLY A 107 6.79 -1.96 -21.20
N TYR A 108 5.61 -2.57 -21.23
CA TYR A 108 4.94 -3.12 -20.06
C TYR A 108 4.57 -4.61 -20.26
N PRO A 109 4.61 -5.43 -19.20
CA PRO A 109 5.14 -5.09 -17.88
C PRO A 109 6.68 -5.04 -17.88
N SER A 110 7.25 -4.07 -17.16
CA SER A 110 8.67 -4.05 -16.81
C SER A 110 8.79 -4.16 -15.30
N VAL A 111 9.48 -5.19 -14.82
CA VAL A 111 9.67 -5.43 -13.39
C VAL A 111 11.14 -5.29 -13.04
N PHE A 112 11.44 -4.55 -11.98
CA PHE A 112 12.79 -4.37 -11.47
C PHE A 112 12.88 -4.88 -10.04
N LEU A 113 14.00 -5.52 -9.71
CA LEU A 113 14.40 -5.73 -8.34
C LEU A 113 15.54 -4.76 -8.06
N VAL A 114 15.41 -3.96 -7.01
CA VAL A 114 16.48 -3.10 -6.51
C VAL A 114 16.79 -3.45 -5.06
N ASP A 115 18.03 -3.29 -4.64
CA ASP A 115 18.40 -3.39 -3.22
C ASP A 115 17.82 -2.21 -2.40
N ASN A 116 18.05 -2.24 -1.09
CA ASN A 116 17.63 -1.15 -0.19
C ASN A 116 18.43 0.17 -0.40
N GLY A 117 19.49 0.18 -1.19
CA GLY A 117 20.21 1.36 -1.65
C GLY A 117 19.63 1.96 -2.94
N GLY A 118 18.74 1.22 -3.62
CA GLY A 118 18.16 1.59 -4.91
C GLY A 118 18.98 1.11 -6.10
N ASN A 119 20.00 0.27 -5.90
CA ASN A 119 20.77 -0.31 -6.99
C ASN A 119 19.98 -1.44 -7.65
N GLN A 120 19.91 -1.42 -8.98
CA GLN A 120 19.24 -2.48 -9.74
C GLN A 120 20.00 -3.81 -9.65
N LEU A 121 19.28 -4.85 -9.23
CA LEU A 121 19.73 -6.24 -9.17
C LEU A 121 19.18 -7.05 -10.36
N LEU A 122 17.95 -6.76 -10.79
CA LEU A 122 17.30 -7.49 -11.87
C LEU A 122 16.38 -6.57 -12.67
N LYS A 123 16.29 -6.82 -13.97
CA LYS A 123 15.19 -6.37 -14.83
C LYS A 123 14.55 -7.59 -15.49
N THR A 124 13.24 -7.69 -15.41
CA THR A 124 12.45 -8.77 -16.02
C THR A 124 11.08 -8.24 -16.46
N GLY A 125 10.18 -9.13 -16.87
CA GLY A 125 8.82 -8.81 -17.28
C GLY A 125 7.90 -10.01 -17.07
N TYR A 126 6.88 -10.13 -17.92
CA TYR A 126 6.03 -11.32 -17.91
C TYR A 126 6.68 -12.47 -18.67
N THR A 127 6.75 -13.62 -18.02
CA THR A 127 7.02 -14.91 -18.65
C THR A 127 6.11 -15.96 -18.02
N PRO A 128 5.54 -16.90 -18.80
CA PRO A 128 4.77 -18.01 -18.24
C PRO A 128 5.55 -18.84 -17.21
N GLY A 129 4.83 -19.55 -16.34
CA GLY A 129 5.42 -20.44 -15.32
C GLY A 129 4.99 -20.17 -13.88
N GLY A 130 4.12 -19.17 -13.66
CA GLY A 130 3.50 -18.90 -12.36
C GLY A 130 4.48 -18.38 -11.29
N PRO A 131 4.06 -18.37 -10.01
CA PRO A 131 4.81 -17.73 -8.94
C PRO A 131 6.14 -18.44 -8.68
N LYS A 132 6.20 -19.77 -8.79
CA LYS A 132 7.42 -20.55 -8.56
C LYS A 132 8.55 -20.14 -9.51
N ALA A 133 8.27 -20.08 -10.82
CA ALA A 133 9.28 -19.69 -11.81
C ALA A 133 9.71 -18.23 -11.64
N PHE A 134 8.76 -17.36 -11.29
CA PHE A 134 9.06 -15.94 -11.03
C PHE A 134 9.96 -15.75 -9.81
N LEU A 135 9.65 -16.41 -8.70
CA LEU A 135 10.44 -16.32 -7.47
C LEU A 135 11.85 -16.91 -7.65
N ALA A 136 12.00 -18.00 -8.41
CA ALA A 136 13.31 -18.55 -8.72
C ALA A 136 14.22 -17.53 -9.44
N ARG A 137 13.66 -16.71 -10.36
CA ARG A 137 14.42 -15.63 -11.00
C ARG A 137 14.85 -14.53 -10.01
N LEU A 138 13.99 -14.15 -9.06
CA LEU A 138 14.35 -13.18 -8.04
C LEU A 138 15.49 -13.69 -7.15
N GLN A 139 15.41 -14.96 -6.73
CA GLN A 139 16.36 -15.57 -5.80
C GLN A 139 17.72 -15.87 -6.43
N ASN A 140 17.76 -16.21 -7.72
CA ASN A 140 18.99 -16.53 -8.44
C ASN A 140 19.78 -15.27 -8.89
N THR A 141 19.39 -14.08 -8.43
CA THR A 141 20.07 -12.84 -8.79
C THR A 141 21.26 -12.62 -7.84
N SER A 142 22.49 -12.74 -8.34
CA SER A 142 23.70 -12.37 -7.61
C SER A 142 23.95 -10.84 -7.76
N PRO A 143 24.44 -10.14 -6.71
CA PRO A 143 24.83 -8.72 -6.81
C PRO A 143 25.80 -8.41 -7.95
N ALA A 144 26.51 -9.41 -8.47
CA ALA A 144 27.55 -9.26 -9.48
C ALA A 144 27.04 -9.19 -10.94
N GLU A 145 25.82 -9.61 -11.25
CA GLU A 145 25.46 -9.90 -12.65
C GLU A 145 24.78 -8.74 -13.42
N THR A 146 24.41 -7.65 -12.76
CA THR A 146 23.65 -6.57 -13.44
C THR A 146 23.96 -5.15 -12.98
N ALA A 147 25.13 -4.90 -12.37
CA ALA A 147 25.57 -3.60 -11.89
C ALA A 147 25.73 -2.54 -13.00
N ARG A 148 24.63 -2.17 -13.66
CA ARG A 148 24.41 -0.83 -14.19
C ARG A 148 23.80 -0.04 -13.04
N PRO A 149 24.49 0.98 -12.55
CA PRO A 149 23.86 1.96 -11.69
C PRO A 149 22.60 2.44 -12.43
N THR A 150 21.44 2.25 -11.82
CA THR A 150 20.28 3.06 -12.19
C THR A 150 20.73 4.50 -12.03
N PRO A 151 20.39 5.46 -12.93
CA PRO A 151 20.75 6.85 -12.73
C PRO A 151 20.12 7.35 -11.42
N GLN A 152 20.87 7.25 -10.34
CA GLN A 152 20.54 7.86 -9.08
C GLN A 152 20.59 9.37 -9.34
N PRO A 153 19.60 10.15 -8.87
CA PRO A 153 19.72 11.59 -8.93
C PRO A 153 21.03 11.96 -8.25
N ALA A 154 21.90 12.69 -8.95
CA ALA A 154 23.21 13.05 -8.44
C ALA A 154 23.10 13.61 -7.01
N ALA A 155 23.61 12.85 -6.04
CA ALA A 155 23.98 13.42 -4.76
C ALA A 155 25.15 14.37 -5.05
N LYS A 156 24.95 15.68 -4.87
CA LYS A 156 26.07 16.63 -4.91
C LYS A 156 27.11 16.23 -3.86
N PRO A 157 28.42 16.44 -4.10
CA PRO A 157 29.45 16.14 -3.12
C PRO A 157 29.25 16.98 -1.86
N SER A 158 29.18 16.33 -0.70
CA SER A 158 29.11 16.97 0.61
C SER A 158 30.49 17.49 1.03
N ALA A 159 30.74 18.78 0.80
CA ALA A 159 31.76 19.56 1.52
C ALA A 159 31.27 19.89 2.95
N PRO A 160 32.16 20.28 3.89
CA PRO A 160 31.92 20.12 5.33
C PRO A 160 30.81 21.02 5.87
N LYS A 161 30.10 20.45 6.83
CA LYS A 161 28.89 20.91 7.52
C LYS A 161 28.97 22.39 7.95
N LYS A 162 28.19 23.25 7.31
CA LYS A 162 27.43 24.27 8.05
C LYS A 162 26.01 23.74 8.22
N GLN A 163 25.61 23.65 9.48
CA GLN A 163 24.31 23.16 9.89
C GLN A 163 23.25 24.20 9.49
N GLU A 164 22.69 24.03 8.29
CA GLU A 164 21.38 24.55 7.95
C GLU A 164 20.40 23.39 8.03
N THR A 165 19.41 23.54 8.89
CA THR A 165 18.31 22.59 9.13
C THR A 165 17.49 22.47 7.85
N PRO A 166 17.40 21.30 7.19
CA PRO A 166 16.46 21.13 6.10
C PRO A 166 15.08 20.93 6.70
N ALA A 167 14.21 21.92 6.47
CA ALA A 167 12.77 21.72 6.57
C ALA A 167 12.36 20.59 5.59
N TYR A 168 11.43 19.74 6.03
CA TYR A 168 10.80 18.65 5.27
C TYR A 168 11.59 17.35 5.09
N ALA A 169 11.99 16.73 6.20
CA ALA A 169 11.95 15.28 6.32
C ALA A 169 10.71 14.88 7.14
N VAL A 170 9.52 14.88 6.53
CA VAL A 170 8.33 14.37 7.22
C VAL A 170 8.51 12.86 7.34
N ALA A 171 8.54 12.34 8.58
CA ALA A 171 8.42 10.91 8.83
C ALA A 171 7.22 10.34 8.05
N PRO A 172 7.19 9.07 7.60
CA PRO A 172 5.98 8.51 7.02
C PRO A 172 4.85 8.76 8.01
N VAL A 173 3.87 9.57 7.61
CA VAL A 173 2.76 9.91 8.48
C VAL A 173 1.96 8.63 8.65
N VAL A 174 2.18 7.94 9.77
CA VAL A 174 1.25 6.93 10.24
C VAL A 174 -0.01 7.73 10.56
N ILE A 175 -0.99 7.70 9.65
CA ILE A 175 -2.29 8.34 9.90
C ILE A 175 -2.98 7.50 10.98
N ARG A 176 -2.63 7.82 12.23
CA ARG A 176 -3.40 7.41 13.40
C ARG A 176 -4.61 8.33 13.44
N TYR A 177 -5.77 7.72 13.36
CA TYR A 177 -7.00 8.45 13.58
C TYR A 177 -7.31 8.41 15.07
N ASP A 178 -7.06 9.50 15.78
CA ASP A 178 -7.41 9.56 17.22
C ASP A 178 -8.94 9.65 17.43
N ASN A 179 -9.69 9.86 16.33
CA ASN A 179 -11.14 9.92 16.29
C ASN A 179 -11.71 9.30 15.01
N LEU A 180 -12.99 8.93 15.01
CA LEU A 180 -13.70 8.59 13.78
C LEU A 180 -13.81 9.81 12.87
N ALA A 181 -13.50 9.64 11.58
CA ALA A 181 -13.58 10.69 10.57
C ALA A 181 -14.14 10.16 9.26
N LEU A 182 -15.11 10.87 8.70
CA LEU A 182 -15.59 10.65 7.35
C LEU A 182 -14.55 11.21 6.35
N LYS A 183 -14.01 10.33 5.50
CA LYS A 183 -12.96 10.64 4.52
C LYS A 183 -13.48 10.77 3.10
N GLY A 184 -14.63 10.17 2.81
CA GLY A 184 -15.29 10.32 1.54
C GLY A 184 -16.61 9.57 1.51
N ILE A 185 -17.46 9.99 0.58
CA ILE A 185 -18.66 9.26 0.20
C ILE A 185 -18.50 8.91 -1.28
N SER A 186 -18.71 7.65 -1.64
CA SER A 186 -18.53 7.16 -3.00
C SER A 186 -19.71 6.27 -3.42
N GLY A 187 -19.75 5.90 -4.69
CA GLY A 187 -20.81 5.06 -5.25
C GLY A 187 -21.97 5.86 -5.84
N GLY A 188 -22.64 5.26 -6.83
CA GLY A 188 -23.79 5.86 -7.54
C GLY A 188 -25.12 5.46 -6.92
N ARG A 189 -25.67 4.31 -7.33
CA ARG A 189 -26.95 3.79 -6.79
C ARG A 189 -26.87 3.36 -5.33
N THR A 190 -25.72 2.83 -4.89
CA THR A 190 -25.46 2.48 -3.49
C THR A 190 -24.32 3.34 -2.99
N LYS A 191 -24.62 4.26 -2.07
CA LYS A 191 -23.60 5.13 -1.46
C LYS A 191 -22.82 4.36 -0.41
N MET A 192 -21.50 4.52 -0.41
CA MET A 192 -20.55 3.97 0.56
C MET A 192 -19.90 5.11 1.33
N ALA A 193 -19.76 4.96 2.64
CA ALA A 193 -19.04 5.88 3.51
C ALA A 193 -17.63 5.33 3.79
N LEU A 194 -16.59 6.08 3.44
CA LEU A 194 -15.22 5.80 3.88
C LEU A 194 -15.00 6.46 5.23
N ILE A 195 -15.07 5.68 6.30
CA ILE A 195 -14.82 6.13 7.68
C ILE A 195 -13.43 5.63 8.09
N ASN A 196 -12.50 6.56 8.32
CA ASN A 196 -11.08 6.26 8.51
C ASN A 196 -10.53 5.43 7.33
N ASN A 197 -10.29 4.14 7.55
CA ASN A 197 -9.80 3.19 6.52
C ASN A 197 -10.84 2.11 6.16
N GLN A 198 -12.10 2.27 6.57
CA GLN A 198 -13.16 1.29 6.35
C GLN A 198 -14.27 1.89 5.48
N SER A 199 -14.61 1.21 4.39
CA SER A 199 -15.77 1.54 3.56
C SER A 199 -16.98 0.73 4.03
N LEU A 200 -18.10 1.41 4.31
CA LEU A 200 -19.34 0.78 4.80
C LEU A 200 -20.58 1.34 4.08
N ALA A 201 -21.55 0.48 3.83
CA ALA A 201 -22.87 0.83 3.32
C ALA A 201 -23.85 1.23 4.42
N ALA A 202 -24.93 1.93 4.06
CA ALA A 202 -26.06 2.11 4.97
C ALA A 202 -26.65 0.74 5.37
N GLY A 203 -26.84 0.52 6.66
CA GLY A 203 -27.24 -0.75 7.26
C GLY A 203 -26.07 -1.70 7.58
N GLU A 204 -24.84 -1.37 7.20
CA GLU A 204 -23.67 -2.23 7.39
C GLU A 204 -22.95 -1.93 8.72
N LYS A 205 -22.64 -3.00 9.46
CA LYS A 205 -21.76 -2.97 10.63
C LYS A 205 -20.32 -3.26 10.24
N GLY A 206 -19.36 -2.51 10.77
CA GLY A 206 -17.94 -2.78 10.58
C GLY A 206 -17.08 -2.28 11.73
N LYS A 207 -15.90 -2.89 11.88
CA LYS A 207 -14.88 -2.47 12.84
C LYS A 207 -14.05 -1.34 12.24
N VAL A 208 -14.08 -0.17 12.86
CA VAL A 208 -13.30 1.00 12.46
C VAL A 208 -12.20 1.25 13.47
N LYS A 209 -10.94 1.32 13.00
CA LYS A 209 -9.79 1.61 13.87
C LYS A 209 -9.74 3.09 14.26
N VAL A 210 -9.54 3.34 15.55
CA VAL A 210 -9.33 4.65 16.16
C VAL A 210 -8.19 4.53 17.17
N GLY A 211 -7.05 5.15 16.87
CA GLY A 211 -5.80 4.95 17.60
C GLY A 211 -5.42 3.47 17.61
N ASP A 212 -5.18 2.93 18.81
CA ASP A 212 -4.90 1.50 19.03
C ASP A 212 -6.17 0.68 19.32
N LYS A 213 -7.36 1.31 19.30
CA LYS A 213 -8.65 0.67 19.56
C LYS A 213 -9.40 0.41 18.25
N SER A 214 -10.32 -0.55 18.28
CA SER A 214 -11.29 -0.79 17.20
C SER A 214 -12.69 -0.59 17.76
N LEU A 215 -13.50 0.22 17.08
CA LEU A 215 -14.89 0.47 17.43
C LEU A 215 -15.79 -0.27 16.46
N ASP A 216 -16.82 -0.94 16.97
CA ASP A 216 -17.87 -1.53 16.15
C ASP A 216 -18.89 -0.44 15.82
N VAL A 217 -19.03 -0.16 14.52
CA VAL A 217 -19.81 0.96 13.98
C VAL A 217 -20.84 0.44 13.00
N LEU A 218 -22.11 0.81 13.18
CA LEU A 218 -23.18 0.64 12.20
C LEU A 218 -23.39 1.95 11.46
N VAL A 219 -23.33 1.95 10.13
CA VAL A 219 -23.75 3.12 9.35
C VAL A 219 -25.27 3.09 9.20
N THR A 220 -25.96 4.09 9.76
CA THR A 220 -27.43 4.14 9.71
C THR A 220 -27.94 4.92 8.51
N GLU A 221 -27.23 5.99 8.12
CA GLU A 221 -27.61 6.85 6.98
C GLU A 221 -26.38 7.46 6.31
N ILE A 222 -26.37 7.54 4.97
CA ILE A 222 -25.32 8.20 4.19
C ILE A 222 -25.94 9.34 3.37
N ARG A 223 -25.55 10.58 3.67
CA ARG A 223 -26.03 11.81 3.03
C ARG A 223 -25.04 12.28 1.96
N GLU A 224 -25.19 13.51 1.46
CA GLU A 224 -24.25 14.09 0.48
C GLU A 224 -22.90 14.45 1.09
N THR A 225 -22.92 14.98 2.31
CA THR A 225 -21.71 15.50 2.98
C THR A 225 -21.54 15.01 4.41
N SER A 226 -22.41 14.10 4.87
CA SER A 226 -22.34 13.53 6.20
C SER A 226 -22.82 12.08 6.25
N VAL A 227 -22.47 11.40 7.32
CA VAL A 227 -22.87 10.01 7.60
C VAL A 227 -23.30 9.91 9.05
N LEU A 228 -24.46 9.33 9.29
CA LEU A 228 -24.91 8.97 10.64
C LEU A 228 -24.43 7.56 10.96
N ILE A 229 -23.87 7.41 12.16
CA ILE A 229 -23.37 6.14 12.66
C ILE A 229 -23.88 5.85 14.07
N GLN A 230 -24.13 4.57 14.36
CA GLN A 230 -24.28 4.07 15.73
C GLN A 230 -23.00 3.37 16.14
N ILE A 231 -22.43 3.77 17.29
CA ILE A 231 -21.26 3.12 17.89
C ILE A 231 -21.75 2.17 18.97
N GLU A 232 -21.24 0.95 18.99
CA GLU A 232 -21.60 -0.02 20.03
C GLU A 232 -21.18 0.47 21.42
N GLY A 233 -22.13 0.53 22.35
CA GLY A 233 -21.94 1.04 23.71
C GLY A 233 -22.22 2.53 23.90
N GLU A 234 -22.45 3.29 22.83
CA GLU A 234 -22.96 4.67 22.91
C GLU A 234 -24.49 4.67 22.72
N PRO A 235 -25.26 5.42 23.54
CA PRO A 235 -26.72 5.41 23.47
C PRO A 235 -27.27 6.21 22.27
N GLU A 236 -26.54 7.22 21.81
CA GLU A 236 -26.99 8.14 20.77
C GLU A 236 -26.18 7.97 19.47
N PRO A 237 -26.82 8.03 18.29
CA PRO A 237 -26.12 8.08 17.02
C PRO A 237 -25.24 9.34 16.90
N ARG A 238 -24.12 9.21 16.20
CA ARG A 238 -23.18 10.29 15.94
C ARG A 238 -23.18 10.66 14.46
N GLU A 239 -23.24 11.95 14.16
CA GLU A 239 -23.05 12.45 12.79
C GLU A 239 -21.57 12.74 12.54
N LEU A 240 -21.03 12.14 11.48
CA LEU A 240 -19.72 12.45 10.94
C LEU A 240 -19.91 13.32 9.70
N VAL A 241 -19.50 14.58 9.78
CA VAL A 241 -19.53 15.51 8.64
C VAL A 241 -18.20 15.46 7.91
N MET A 242 -18.25 15.51 6.59
CA MET A 242 -17.08 15.60 5.72
C MET A 242 -16.40 16.95 5.97
N LYS A 243 -15.19 16.94 6.56
CA LYS A 243 -14.40 18.16 6.70
C LYS A 243 -13.97 18.62 5.30
N ALA A 244 -14.26 19.87 4.94
CA ALA A 244 -13.77 20.46 3.70
C ALA A 244 -12.26 20.27 3.60
N GLY A 245 -11.79 19.76 2.47
CA GLY A 245 -10.38 19.42 2.27
C GLY A 245 -9.47 20.60 2.58
N VAL A 246 -8.38 20.33 3.29
CA VAL A 246 -7.25 21.27 3.38
C VAL A 246 -6.78 21.53 1.96
N ASP A 247 -6.82 22.80 1.54
CA ASP A 247 -6.27 23.27 0.26
C ASP A 247 -4.74 23.13 0.31
N LEU A 248 -4.23 22.08 -0.33
CA LEU A 248 -2.79 21.80 -0.43
C LEU A 248 -2.11 22.58 -1.56
N SER A 249 -2.76 23.60 -2.14
CA SER A 249 -2.13 24.50 -3.13
C SER A 249 -1.39 25.69 -2.52
N LYS A 250 -1.38 25.80 -1.18
CA LYS A 250 -0.63 26.82 -0.45
C LYS A 250 0.19 26.17 0.66
N GLU A 251 1.37 25.67 0.32
CA GLU A 251 2.59 25.63 1.15
C GLU A 251 3.78 25.12 0.35
#